data_AF-A0A1Y5RX66-F1
#
_entry.id   AF-A0A1Y5RX66-F1
#
_cell.length_a   1.000
_cell.length_b   1.000
_cell.length_c   1.000
_cell.angle_alpha   90.00
_cell.angle_beta   90.00
_cell.angle_gamma   90.00
#
_symmetry.space_group_name_H-M   'P 1'
#
loop_
_entity.id
_entity.type
_entity.pdbx_description
1 polymer ?
#
loop_
_entity_poly.entity_id
_entity_poly.type
_entity_poly.pdbx_seq_one_letter_code
_entity_poly.pdbx_strand_id
1 'polypeptide(L)' 'MFRLLTSKPALILGGILFARWLTRTDHRRVAYAQGEGGTETDPAQFRSAGPNSMRDRQDRWDRVDEAGDESFPASDPPAY' A
#
# COMPACT_ATOMS: atom_id res chain seq x y z
N MET A 1 -54.55 7.11 -3.90
CA MET A 1 -53.69 6.79 -5.06
C MET A 1 -52.23 7.06 -4.66
N PHE A 2 -51.55 6.12 -4.00
CA PHE A 2 -50.15 6.26 -3.60
C PHE A 2 -49.32 5.26 -4.43
N ARG A 3 -48.57 5.77 -5.41
CA ARG A 3 -47.67 4.97 -6.24
C ARG A 3 -46.43 4.62 -5.42
N LEU A 4 -46.36 3.36 -4.99
CA LEU A 4 -45.20 2.72 -4.38
C LEU A 4 -44.17 2.43 -5.49
N LEU A 5 -43.35 3.42 -5.88
CA LEU A 5 -42.32 3.19 -6.89
C LEU A 5 -41.07 4.02 -6.65
N THR A 6 -40.32 3.70 -5.59
CA THR A 6 -39.00 4.32 -5.37
C THR A 6 -38.00 3.42 -4.62
N SER A 7 -38.17 2.09 -4.59
CA SER A 7 -37.18 1.19 -3.97
C SER A 7 -36.06 0.75 -4.92
N LYS A 8 -36.32 0.70 -6.22
CA LYS A 8 -35.35 0.28 -7.25
C LYS A 8 -34.12 1.20 -7.36
N PRO A 9 -34.22 2.54 -7.37
CA PRO A 9 -33.02 3.38 -7.48
C PRO A 9 -32.10 3.24 -6.26
N ALA A 10 -32.65 3.01 -5.07
CA ALA A 10 -31.85 2.78 -3.87
C ALA A 10 -31.05 1.46 -3.93
N LEU A 11 -31.66 0.40 -4.46
CA LEU A 11 -30.97 -0.89 -4.67
C LEU A 11 -29.88 -0.80 -5.74
N ILE A 12 -30.12 -0.04 -6.83
CA ILE A 12 -29.11 0.20 -7.87
C ILE A 12 -27.95 1.00 -7.28
N LEU A 13 -28.23 2.09 -6.55
CA LEU A 13 -27.19 2.90 -5.92
C LEU A 13 -26.40 2.10 -4.89
N GLY A 14 -27.08 1.32 -4.05
CA GLY A 14 -26.46 0.42 -3.09
C GLY A 14 -25.60 -0.65 -3.76
N GLY A 15 -26.07 -1.24 -4.86
CA GLY A 15 -25.31 -2.20 -5.66
C GLY A 15 -24.06 -1.61 -6.29
N ILE A 16 -24.13 -0.38 -6.82
CA ILE A 16 -22.95 0.34 -7.37
C ILE A 16 -21.95 0.64 -6.26
N LEU A 17 -22.40 1.14 -5.10
CA LEU A 17 -21.53 1.41 -3.96
C LEU A 17 -20.87 0.13 -3.42
N PHE A 18 -21.63 -0.96 -3.35
CA PHE A 18 -21.14 -2.26 -2.91
C PHE A 18 -20.16 -2.89 -3.91
N ALA A 19 -20.46 -2.84 -5.20
CA ALA A 19 -19.52 -3.28 -6.25
C ALA A 19 -18.22 -2.46 -6.17
N ARG A 20 -18.31 -1.14 -6.03
CA ARG A 20 -17.14 -0.27 -5.84
C ARG A 20 -16.36 -0.59 -4.57
N TRP A 21 -17.03 -1.05 -3.50
CA TRP A 21 -16.38 -1.51 -2.28
C TRP A 21 -15.66 -2.85 -2.48
N LEU A 22 -16.31 -3.81 -3.17
CA LEU A 22 -15.73 -5.11 -3.50
C LEU A 22 -14.53 -5.00 -4.46
N THR A 23 -14.53 -4.02 -5.36
CA THR A 23 -13.42 -3.79 -6.29
C THR A 23 -12.36 -2.83 -5.74
N ARG A 24 -12.34 -2.55 -4.42
CA ARG A 24 -11.24 -1.80 -3.81
C ARG A 24 -10.01 -2.69 -3.76
N THR A 25 -9.17 -2.61 -4.79
CA THR A 25 -7.79 -3.07 -4.72
C THR A 25 -6.99 -2.05 -3.91
N ASP A 26 -6.54 -2.45 -2.74
CA ASP A 26 -5.54 -1.68 -2.01
C ASP A 26 -4.19 -1.89 -2.72
N HIS A 27 -3.78 -0.92 -3.53
CA HIS A 27 -2.48 -0.93 -4.22
C HIS A 27 -1.32 -0.56 -3.29
N ARG A 28 -1.53 -0.56 -1.96
CA ARG A 28 -0.46 -0.32 -0.99
C ARG A 28 0.61 -1.39 -1.12
N ARG A 29 1.81 -0.96 -1.52
CA ARG A 29 2.98 -1.81 -1.60
C ARG A 29 3.24 -2.46 -0.26
N VAL A 30 3.53 -3.76 -0.29
CA VAL A 30 3.60 -4.60 0.92
C VAL A 30 4.70 -4.17 1.89
N ALA A 31 5.76 -3.51 1.41
CA ALA A 31 6.96 -3.20 2.19
C ALA A 31 7.11 -1.74 2.64
N TYR A 32 6.38 -0.78 2.06
CA TYR A 32 6.70 0.66 2.18
C TYR A 32 5.74 1.37 3.12
N ALA A 33 6.26 2.29 3.93
CA ALA A 33 5.44 3.23 4.65
C ALA A 33 4.64 4.13 3.70
N GLN A 34 3.62 4.81 4.22
CA GLN A 34 2.83 5.74 3.42
C GLN A 34 3.70 6.93 2.98
N GLY A 35 3.85 7.11 1.67
CA GLY A 35 4.69 8.18 1.09
C GLY A 35 6.11 7.74 0.74
N GLU A 36 6.46 6.47 0.97
CA GLU A 36 7.73 5.85 0.58
C GLU A 36 7.59 5.00 -0.70
N GLY A 37 8.71 4.79 -1.39
CA GLY A 37 8.78 4.04 -2.65
C GLY A 37 8.41 4.85 -3.89
N GLY A 38 9.02 4.50 -5.03
CA GLY A 38 8.76 5.12 -6.34
C GLY A 38 7.35 4.85 -6.90
N THR A 39 7.09 5.22 -8.15
CA THR A 39 5.83 4.88 -8.86
C THR A 39 5.73 3.38 -9.15
N GLU A 40 4.54 2.81 -9.39
CA GLU A 40 4.34 1.35 -9.55
C GLU A 40 5.26 0.74 -10.61
N THR A 41 5.58 1.55 -11.61
CA THR A 41 6.47 1.23 -12.73
C THR A 41 7.95 1.52 -12.47
N ASP A 42 8.31 2.07 -11.31
CA ASP A 42 9.69 2.38 -10.97
C ASP A 42 10.46 1.07 -10.77
N PRO A 43 11.46 0.76 -11.61
CA PRO A 43 12.24 -0.48 -11.48
C PRO A 43 13.12 -0.51 -10.24
N ALA A 44 13.42 0.64 -9.64
CA ALA A 44 14.36 0.76 -8.54
C ALA A 44 13.75 0.38 -7.18
N GLN A 45 12.43 0.56 -6.97
CA GLN A 45 11.70 0.13 -5.77
C GLN A 45 12.52 0.20 -4.45
N PHE A 46 13.19 1.33 -4.18
CA PHE A 46 13.97 1.50 -2.95
C PHE A 46 13.14 2.24 -1.89
N ARG A 47 13.38 1.93 -0.61
CA ARG A 47 12.88 2.68 0.55
C ARG A 47 14.04 3.11 1.41
N SER A 48 13.86 4.14 2.22
CA SER A 48 14.81 4.44 3.29
C SER A 48 14.88 3.30 4.32
N ALA A 49 16.02 3.20 5.00
CA ALA A 49 16.22 2.29 6.11
C ALA A 49 15.42 2.75 7.35
N GLY A 50 15.12 1.80 8.22
CA GLY A 50 14.51 2.03 9.52
C GLY A 50 13.02 1.68 9.57
N PRO A 51 12.48 1.56 10.80
CA PRO A 51 11.14 1.05 11.05
C PRO A 51 10.03 2.02 10.61
N ASN A 52 10.36 3.31 10.46
CA ASN A 52 9.40 4.33 10.00
C ASN A 52 9.17 4.28 8.48
N SER A 53 10.08 3.68 7.73
CA SER A 53 9.97 3.53 6.28
C SER A 53 9.33 2.21 5.87
N MET A 54 8.97 1.36 6.86
CA MET A 54 8.23 0.11 6.67
C MET A 54 6.72 0.33 6.73
N ARG A 55 5.96 -0.50 6.00
CA ARG A 55 4.49 -0.47 6.01
C ARG A 55 3.93 -0.73 7.42
N ASP A 56 4.43 -1.79 8.04
CA ASP A 56 3.95 -2.26 9.34
C ASP A 56 4.89 -1.76 10.42
N ARG A 57 4.32 -1.28 11.53
CA ARG A 57 5.09 -0.84 12.68
C ARG A 57 5.79 -2.03 13.33
N GLN A 58 7.11 -1.93 13.47
CA GLN A 58 7.91 -2.92 14.18
C GLN A 58 8.01 -2.55 15.66
N ASP A 59 7.42 -3.37 16.52
CA ASP A 59 7.46 -3.14 17.98
C ASP A 59 8.82 -3.50 18.59
N ARG A 60 9.57 -4.39 17.92
CA ARG A 60 10.93 -4.77 18.31
C ARG A 60 11.86 -4.47 17.15
N TRP A 61 12.60 -3.39 17.29
CA TRP A 61 13.62 -2.94 16.37
C TRP A 61 14.85 -2.58 17.19
N ASP A 62 15.96 -3.26 16.95
CA ASP A 62 17.21 -3.01 17.64
C ASP A 62 18.32 -2.52 16.70
N ARG A 63 19.53 -2.35 17.25
CA ARG A 63 20.66 -1.82 16.47
C ARG A 63 21.17 -2.80 15.43
N VAL A 64 20.97 -4.11 15.63
CA VAL A 64 21.36 -5.14 14.66
C VAL A 64 20.38 -5.11 13.49
N ASP A 65 19.08 -4.93 13.77
CA ASP A 65 18.06 -4.72 12.73
C ASP A 65 18.36 -3.48 11.90
N GLU A 66 18.65 -2.34 12.55
CA GLU A 66 19.00 -1.08 11.88
C GLU A 66 20.25 -1.23 11.00
N ALA A 67 21.34 -1.77 11.56
CA ALA A 67 22.59 -1.96 10.82
C ALA A 67 22.42 -2.92 9.63
N GLY A 68 21.54 -3.92 9.77
CA GLY A 68 21.15 -4.80 8.68
C GLY A 68 20.42 -4.06 7.57
N ASP A 69 19.42 -3.24 7.91
CA ASP A 69 18.60 -2.49 6.95
C ASP A 69 19.42 -1.41 6.21
N GLU A 70 20.28 -0.68 6.93
CA GLU A 70 21.19 0.34 6.36
C GLU A 70 22.24 -0.24 5.41
N SER A 71 22.53 -1.54 5.52
CA SER A 71 23.49 -2.17 4.62
C SER A 71 22.96 -2.32 3.19
N PHE A 72 21.66 -2.10 2.94
CA PHE A 72 21.05 -2.29 1.62
C PHE A 72 20.85 -0.99 0.81
N PRO A 73 21.12 -1.02 -0.53
CA PRO A 73 21.52 -2.17 -1.32
C PRO A 73 22.98 -2.57 -1.06
N ALA A 74 23.18 -3.77 -0.51
CA ALA A 74 24.48 -4.23 -0.10
C ALA A 74 25.24 -4.60 -1.38
N SER A 75 26.15 -3.72 -1.75
CA SER A 75 26.98 -3.73 -2.97
C SER A 75 26.34 -3.00 -4.15
N ASP A 76 26.93 -1.84 -4.47
CA ASP A 76 26.87 -1.27 -5.81
C ASP A 76 27.02 -2.39 -6.86
N PRO A 77 26.14 -2.44 -7.88
CA PRO A 77 26.33 -3.38 -8.97
C PRO A 77 27.70 -3.13 -9.62
N PRO A 78 28.40 -4.17 -10.11
CA PRO A 78 29.72 -3.96 -10.68
C PRO A 78 29.65 -2.99 -11.86
N ALA A 79 30.54 -2.01 -11.91
CA ALA A 79 30.60 -0.98 -12.96
C ALA A 79 31.26 -1.51 -14.27
N TYR A 80 30.84 -2.69 -14.74
CA TYR A 80 31.26 -3.22 -16.05
C TYR A 80 30.30 -2.81 -17.18
#